data_AF-A0A8T3TS13-F1
#
_entry.id   AF-A0A8T3TS13-F1
#
_cell.length_a   1.000
_cell.length_b   1.000
_cell.length_c   1.000
_cell.angle_alpha   90.00
_cell.angle_beta   90.00
_cell.angle_gamma   90.00
#
_symmetry.space_group_name_H-M   'P 1'
#
loop_
_entity.id
_entity.type
_entity.pdbx_description
1 polymer ?
#
loop_
_entity_poly.entity_id
_entity_poly.type
_entity_poly.pdbx_seq_one_letter_code
_entity_poly.pdbx_strand_id
1 'polypeptide(L)'
;ITAPMPSMPVAFWDDPSGSRYRSAYFSEWPEVWQHGDWITFTERGSCVISGRSDATLNRGGVRIGTAEFYAVVESLPDIADSLVIHLDADDRLLLFVALRPGVSLSDDLRGAITRELRSSLSPRHVPDEVIAVPAIPRTLSGKKLEVPVKRILTGTPPDVAASRGSLADPSSLDPFVAMARGVGADRLA
;
A
#
# COMPACT_ATOMS: atom_id res chain seq x y z
N ILE A 1 5.70 9.47 -18.98
CA ILE A 1 6.88 9.56 -19.89
C ILE A 1 6.34 9.69 -21.31
N THR A 2 6.69 10.77 -22.01
CA THR A 2 6.06 11.16 -23.30
C THR A 2 6.90 10.80 -24.53
N ALA A 3 8.10 10.25 -24.34
CA ALA A 3 8.99 9.81 -25.41
C ALA A 3 9.55 8.40 -25.10
N PRO A 4 9.80 7.57 -26.12
CA PRO A 4 10.32 6.23 -25.91
C PRO A 4 11.75 6.24 -25.36
N MET A 5 12.08 5.23 -24.55
CA MET A 5 13.44 4.98 -24.09
C MET A 5 13.94 3.65 -24.67
N PRO A 6 15.23 3.51 -25.04
CA PRO A 6 15.76 2.29 -25.66
C PRO A 6 15.52 1.00 -24.86
N SER A 7 15.40 1.10 -23.53
CA SER A 7 15.18 -0.03 -22.63
C SER A 7 13.71 -0.32 -22.32
N MET A 8 12.75 0.35 -22.97
CA MET A 8 11.34 0.01 -22.84
C MET A 8 11.11 -1.43 -23.36
N PRO A 9 10.30 -2.26 -22.68
CA PRO A 9 9.94 -3.56 -23.18
C PRO A 9 9.32 -3.47 -24.58
N VAL A 10 9.72 -4.36 -25.49
CA VAL A 10 9.09 -4.45 -26.82
C VAL A 10 7.67 -5.03 -26.74
N ALA A 11 7.47 -6.02 -25.87
CA ALA A 11 6.19 -6.64 -25.53
C ALA A 11 6.34 -7.45 -24.24
N PHE A 12 5.21 -7.89 -23.67
CA PHE A 12 5.23 -8.97 -22.69
C PHE A 12 5.22 -10.32 -23.39
N TRP A 13 5.97 -11.28 -22.85
CA TRP A 13 5.88 -12.68 -23.27
C TRP A 13 4.52 -13.24 -22.88
N ASP A 14 3.96 -14.11 -23.73
CA ASP A 14 2.62 -14.69 -23.56
C ASP A 14 1.50 -13.62 -23.42
N ASP A 15 1.56 -12.61 -24.29
CA ASP A 15 0.50 -11.61 -24.47
C ASP A 15 0.24 -11.35 -25.96
N PRO A 16 -0.36 -12.31 -26.70
CA PRO A 16 -0.51 -12.23 -28.16
C PRO A 16 -1.28 -10.99 -28.62
N SER A 17 -2.22 -10.52 -27.80
CA SER A 17 -3.00 -9.33 -28.05
C SER A 17 -2.27 -8.03 -27.69
N GLY A 18 -1.20 -8.09 -26.88
CA GLY A 18 -0.55 -6.94 -26.25
C GLY A 18 -1.42 -6.23 -25.21
N SER A 19 -2.52 -6.85 -24.75
CA SER A 19 -3.50 -6.22 -23.87
C SER A 19 -2.95 -6.04 -22.46
N ARG A 20 -2.14 -6.96 -21.96
CA ARG A 20 -1.50 -6.84 -20.63
C ARG A 20 -0.46 -5.74 -20.65
N TYR A 21 0.36 -5.68 -21.70
CA TYR A 21 1.36 -4.62 -21.84
C TYR A 21 0.72 -3.23 -21.96
N ARG A 22 -0.32 -3.07 -22.79
CA ARG A 22 -1.06 -1.82 -22.91
C ARG A 22 -1.78 -1.43 -21.62
N SER A 23 -2.42 -2.39 -20.95
CA SER A 23 -3.09 -2.18 -19.67
C SER A 23 -2.11 -1.74 -18.57
N ALA A 24 -0.88 -2.25 -18.58
CA ALA A 24 0.12 -1.91 -17.57
C ALA A 24 0.64 -0.47 -17.65
N TYR A 25 0.72 0.13 -18.85
CA TYR A 25 1.43 1.40 -19.03
C TYR A 25 0.74 2.45 -19.90
N PHE A 26 -0.27 2.10 -20.69
CA PHE A 26 -0.83 2.97 -21.73
C PHE A 26 -2.37 3.08 -21.71
N SER A 27 -3.03 2.57 -20.66
CA SER A 27 -4.50 2.54 -20.57
C SER A 27 -5.10 3.90 -20.24
N GLU A 28 -4.43 4.69 -19.38
CA GLU A 28 -4.96 5.95 -18.87
C GLU A 28 -4.72 7.12 -19.83
N TRP A 29 -3.53 7.14 -20.44
CA TRP A 29 -3.08 8.21 -21.31
C TRP A 29 -2.66 7.62 -22.65
N PRO A 30 -3.42 7.85 -23.73
CA PRO A 30 -3.07 7.36 -25.06
C PRO A 30 -1.64 7.77 -25.42
N GLU A 31 -0.84 6.81 -25.87
CA GLU A 31 0.56 6.99 -26.32
C GLU A 31 1.57 7.45 -25.25
N VAL A 32 1.14 7.63 -24.00
CA VAL A 32 2.00 8.09 -22.90
C VAL A 32 2.22 6.97 -21.91
N TRP A 33 3.49 6.66 -21.62
CA TRP A 33 3.84 5.67 -20.61
C TRP A 33 3.54 6.21 -19.21
N GLN A 34 2.62 5.58 -18.50
CA GLN A 34 2.35 5.75 -17.08
C GLN A 34 3.17 4.75 -16.26
N HIS A 35 4.10 5.24 -15.44
CA HIS A 35 4.95 4.35 -14.62
C HIS A 35 4.23 3.79 -13.38
N GLY A 36 3.16 4.45 -12.95
CA GLY A 36 2.38 4.05 -11.78
C GLY A 36 2.92 4.58 -10.46
N ASP A 37 3.72 5.65 -10.49
CA ASP A 37 4.22 6.34 -9.30
C ASP A 37 3.56 7.72 -9.18
N TRP A 38 3.29 8.14 -7.94
CA TRP A 38 2.85 9.48 -7.61
C TRP A 38 4.06 10.38 -7.38
N ILE A 39 4.17 11.41 -8.20
CA ILE A 39 5.40 12.21 -8.32
C ILE A 39 5.07 13.70 -8.31
N THR A 40 5.88 14.47 -7.60
CA THR A 40 5.88 15.94 -7.66
C THR A 40 7.21 16.41 -8.24
N PHE A 41 7.14 17.20 -9.31
CA PHE A 41 8.29 17.90 -9.86
C PHE A 41 8.44 19.25 -9.18
N THR A 42 9.64 19.53 -8.68
CA THR A 42 9.98 20.80 -8.03
C THR A 42 10.43 21.83 -9.07
N GLU A 43 10.36 23.11 -8.72
CA GLU A 43 10.86 24.21 -9.58
C GLU A 43 12.35 24.08 -9.93
N ARG A 44 13.13 23.36 -9.11
CA ARG A 44 14.56 23.09 -9.34
C ARG A 44 14.83 21.94 -10.31
N GLY A 45 13.80 21.34 -10.90
CA GLY A 45 13.93 20.19 -11.80
C GLY A 45 14.17 18.84 -11.10
N SER A 46 14.25 18.80 -9.76
CA SER A 46 14.21 17.55 -9.00
C SER A 46 12.79 17.01 -8.85
N CYS A 47 12.65 15.73 -8.50
CA CYS A 47 11.35 15.11 -8.22
C CYS A 47 11.29 14.40 -6.86
N VAL A 48 10.09 14.33 -6.30
CA VAL A 48 9.77 13.57 -5.08
C VAL A 48 8.74 12.52 -5.46
N ILE A 49 9.04 11.25 -5.19
CA ILE A 49 8.12 10.13 -5.37
C ILE A 49 7.45 9.84 -4.02
N SER A 50 6.15 10.10 -3.92
CA SER A 50 5.39 9.92 -2.68
C SER A 50 4.85 8.49 -2.49
N GLY A 51 5.05 7.63 -3.49
CA GLY A 51 4.62 6.23 -3.48
C GLY A 51 3.97 5.81 -4.80
N ARG A 52 3.29 4.68 -4.76
CA ARG A 52 2.58 4.11 -5.91
C ARG A 52 1.25 4.83 -6.16
N SER A 53 0.95 5.16 -7.42
CA SER A 53 -0.30 5.85 -7.78
C SER A 53 -1.54 4.99 -7.57
N ASP A 54 -1.42 3.68 -7.75
CA ASP A 54 -2.50 2.69 -7.54
C ASP A 54 -2.74 2.37 -6.05
N ALA A 55 -1.82 2.78 -5.17
CA ALA A 55 -1.88 2.55 -3.73
C ALA A 55 -1.96 3.85 -2.89
N THR A 56 -2.17 5.00 -3.53
CA THR A 56 -2.45 6.25 -2.80
C THR A 56 -3.72 6.15 -1.97
N LEU A 57 -3.72 6.80 -0.83
CA LEU A 57 -4.85 6.86 0.10
C LEU A 57 -5.70 8.09 -0.28
N ASN A 58 -7.02 7.97 -0.30
CA ASN A 58 -7.92 9.09 -0.63
C ASN A 58 -8.86 9.36 0.53
N ARG A 59 -8.39 10.12 1.53
CA ARG A 59 -9.15 10.36 2.77
C ARG A 59 -9.72 11.77 2.81
N GLY A 60 -11.03 11.88 3.03
CA GLY A 60 -11.71 13.18 3.08
C GLY A 60 -11.48 14.04 1.82
N GLY A 61 -11.41 13.40 0.65
CA GLY A 61 -11.18 14.06 -0.64
C GLY A 61 -9.74 14.49 -0.92
N VAL A 62 -8.77 14.12 -0.07
CA VAL A 62 -7.35 14.41 -0.28
C VAL A 62 -6.54 13.15 -0.47
N ARG A 63 -5.70 13.20 -1.51
CA ARG A 63 -4.79 12.11 -1.88
C ARG A 63 -3.51 12.21 -1.07
N ILE A 64 -3.15 11.13 -0.39
CA ILE A 64 -2.03 11.04 0.53
C ILE A 64 -1.08 9.93 0.09
N GLY A 65 0.24 10.20 0.14
CA GLY A 65 1.27 9.23 -0.19
C GLY A 65 1.51 8.23 0.95
N THR A 66 1.67 6.94 0.62
CA THR A 66 1.97 5.91 1.63
C THR A 66 3.39 6.02 2.16
N ALA A 67 4.33 6.52 1.35
CA ALA A 67 5.74 6.64 1.76
C ALA A 67 5.92 7.60 2.94
N GLU A 68 5.08 8.63 3.05
CA GLU A 68 5.10 9.60 4.16
C GLU A 68 4.77 8.91 5.49
N PHE A 69 3.81 7.98 5.50
CA PHE A 69 3.51 7.18 6.69
C PHE A 69 4.69 6.30 7.07
N TYR A 70 5.25 5.58 6.10
CA TYR A 70 6.33 4.63 6.37
C TYR A 70 7.56 5.33 6.94
N ALA A 71 7.94 6.48 6.36
CA ALA A 71 9.06 7.27 6.86
C ALA A 71 8.91 7.66 8.33
N VAL A 72 7.69 7.99 8.76
CA VAL A 72 7.39 8.40 10.14
C VAL A 72 7.25 7.20 11.07
N VAL A 73 6.40 6.23 10.71
CA VAL A 73 6.07 5.08 11.57
C VAL A 73 7.28 4.16 11.75
N GLU A 74 8.06 3.94 10.69
CA GLU A 74 9.24 3.04 10.74
C GLU A 74 10.47 3.72 11.34
N SER A 75 10.40 5.02 11.67
CA SER A 75 11.41 5.71 12.47
C SER A 75 11.30 5.38 13.97
N LEU A 76 10.15 4.87 14.42
CA LEU A 76 9.93 4.48 15.80
C LEU A 76 10.70 3.19 16.10
N PRO A 77 11.46 3.12 17.21
CA PRO A 77 12.39 2.02 17.48
C PRO A 77 11.67 0.67 17.64
N ASP A 78 10.41 0.68 18.08
CA ASP A 78 9.60 -0.50 18.34
C ASP A 78 9.00 -1.14 17.08
N ILE A 79 8.98 -0.40 15.97
CA ILE A 79 8.39 -0.84 14.71
C ILE A 79 9.46 -1.46 13.82
N ALA A 80 9.17 -2.65 13.29
CA ALA A 80 10.00 -3.33 12.32
C ALA A 80 9.56 -3.04 10.88
N ASP A 81 8.25 -2.96 10.65
CA ASP A 81 7.66 -2.71 9.33
C ASP A 81 6.22 -2.18 9.48
N SER A 82 5.69 -1.51 8.46
CA SER A 82 4.33 -0.97 8.48
C SER A 82 3.61 -1.05 7.13
N LEU A 83 2.27 -1.03 7.13
CA LEU A 83 1.46 -0.99 5.91
C LEU A 83 0.20 -0.17 6.19
N VAL A 84 -0.06 0.83 5.36
CA VAL A 84 -1.25 1.68 5.52
C VAL A 84 -2.24 1.38 4.40
N ILE A 85 -3.51 1.21 4.75
CA ILE A 85 -4.59 0.91 3.82
C ILE A 85 -5.75 1.86 4.09
N HIS A 86 -6.29 2.43 3.02
CA HIS A 86 -7.54 3.19 3.08
C HIS A 86 -8.69 2.38 2.50
N LEU A 87 -9.72 2.19 3.30
CA LEU A 87 -10.99 1.57 2.90
C LEU A 87 -11.94 2.69 2.46
N ASP A 88 -12.10 2.84 1.14
CA ASP A 88 -12.82 3.99 0.58
C ASP A 88 -14.33 3.98 0.90
N ALA A 89 -14.91 2.80 1.18
CA ALA A 89 -16.34 2.64 1.40
C ALA A 89 -16.82 3.25 2.74
N ASP A 90 -15.96 3.29 3.75
CA ASP A 90 -16.24 3.82 5.08
C ASP A 90 -15.25 4.93 5.52
N ASP A 91 -14.43 5.44 4.59
CA ASP A 91 -13.38 6.46 4.81
C ASP A 91 -12.43 6.11 5.97
N ARG A 92 -12.18 4.81 6.19
CA ARG A 92 -11.35 4.29 7.28
C ARG A 92 -9.91 4.06 6.86
N LEU A 93 -9.00 4.60 7.66
CA LEU A 93 -7.55 4.50 7.50
C LEU A 93 -6.98 3.50 8.51
N LEU A 94 -6.57 2.34 8.02
CA LEU A 94 -5.99 1.27 8.82
C LEU A 94 -4.46 1.31 8.70
N LEU A 95 -3.78 1.30 9.85
CA LEU A 95 -2.32 1.16 9.92
C LEU A 95 -1.96 -0.19 10.52
N PHE A 96 -1.39 -1.06 9.71
CA PHE A 96 -0.83 -2.32 10.17
C PHE A 96 0.64 -2.12 10.54
N VAL A 97 1.04 -2.68 11.68
CA VAL A 97 2.43 -2.63 12.17
C VAL A 97 2.94 -4.02 12.48
N ALA A 98 4.13 -4.33 11.98
CA ALA A 98 4.92 -5.45 12.45
C ALA A 98 5.91 -4.91 13.49
N LEU A 99 5.88 -5.48 14.70
CA LEU A 99 6.69 -5.03 15.83
C LEU A 99 8.02 -5.79 15.88
N ARG A 100 9.01 -5.19 16.54
CA ARG A 100 10.26 -5.89 16.85
C ARG A 100 10.02 -7.02 17.86
N PRO A 101 10.89 -8.06 17.87
CA PRO A 101 10.78 -9.16 18.83
C PRO A 101 10.71 -8.67 20.28
N GLY A 102 9.77 -9.22 21.05
CA GLY A 102 9.57 -8.86 22.46
C GLY A 102 8.73 -7.60 22.70
N VAL A 103 8.31 -6.90 21.66
CA VAL A 103 7.42 -5.73 21.76
C VAL A 103 5.98 -6.14 21.50
N SER A 104 5.05 -5.57 22.28
CA SER A 104 3.60 -5.70 22.08
C SER A 104 2.98 -4.33 21.78
N LEU A 105 1.85 -4.34 21.06
CA LEU A 105 1.15 -3.11 20.70
C LEU A 105 0.33 -2.59 21.88
N SER A 106 0.98 -1.86 22.78
CA SER A 106 0.36 -1.21 23.94
C SER A 106 -0.37 0.09 23.55
N ASP A 107 -1.21 0.59 24.45
CA ASP A 107 -1.87 1.89 24.29
C ASP A 107 -0.86 3.04 24.23
N ASP A 108 0.25 2.93 24.97
CA ASP A 108 1.35 3.90 24.91
C ASP A 108 1.98 3.94 23.51
N LEU A 109 2.24 2.78 22.90
CA LEU A 109 2.80 2.71 21.55
C LEU A 109 1.80 3.23 20.50
N ARG A 110 0.51 2.89 20.62
CA ARG A 110 -0.56 3.47 19.78
C ARG A 110 -0.61 4.98 19.88
N GLY A 111 -0.49 5.51 21.10
CA GLY A 111 -0.44 6.93 21.39
C GLY A 111 0.80 7.60 20.80
N ALA A 112 1.97 6.95 20.87
CA ALA A 112 3.21 7.42 20.27
C ALA A 112 3.10 7.52 18.74
N ILE A 113 2.64 6.44 18.08
CA ILE A 113 2.40 6.41 16.63
C ILE A 113 1.47 7.56 16.20
N THR A 114 0.35 7.72 16.90
CA THR A 114 -0.65 8.76 16.61
C THR A 114 -0.07 10.16 16.73
N ARG A 115 0.69 10.41 17.81
CA ARG A 115 1.32 11.71 18.07
C ARG A 115 2.36 12.05 17.01
N GLU A 116 3.17 11.07 16.63
CA GLU A 116 4.25 11.24 15.68
C GLU A 116 3.69 11.51 14.27
N LEU A 117 2.72 10.71 13.80
CA LEU A 117 2.03 10.96 12.52
C LEU A 117 1.34 12.32 12.47
N ARG A 118 0.69 12.74 13.56
CA ARG A 118 0.00 14.02 13.62
C ARG A 118 0.96 15.21 13.57
N SER A 119 2.09 15.11 14.26
CA SER A 119 3.05 16.22 14.40
C SER A 119 3.99 16.34 13.20
N SER A 120 4.45 15.22 12.65
CA SER A 120 5.36 15.18 11.51
C SER A 120 4.64 15.34 10.16
N LEU A 121 3.36 14.98 10.08
CA LEU A 121 2.56 15.12 8.86
C LEU A 121 1.34 16.03 9.09
N SER A 122 0.15 15.45 9.33
CA SER A 122 -1.06 16.23 9.60
C SER A 122 -2.12 15.39 10.31
N PRO A 123 -3.17 16.01 10.89
CA PRO A 123 -4.28 15.26 11.52
C PRO A 123 -4.95 14.24 10.60
N ARG A 124 -4.91 14.42 9.27
CA ARG A 124 -5.48 13.46 8.30
C ARG A 124 -4.68 12.16 8.18
N HIS A 125 -3.42 12.18 8.61
CA HIS A 125 -2.55 11.00 8.64
C HIS A 125 -2.72 10.17 9.91
N VAL A 126 -3.57 10.58 10.85
CA VAL A 126 -3.83 9.78 12.06
C VAL A 126 -4.73 8.60 11.68
N PRO A 127 -4.26 7.34 11.80
CA PRO A 127 -5.09 6.18 11.46
C PRO A 127 -6.29 6.07 12.39
N ASP A 128 -7.40 5.55 11.87
CA ASP A 128 -8.58 5.21 12.66
C ASP A 128 -8.28 3.99 13.55
N GLU A 129 -7.48 3.05 13.03
CA GLU A 129 -7.06 1.86 13.76
C GLU A 129 -5.58 1.54 13.50
N VAL A 130 -4.90 1.14 14.58
CA VAL A 130 -3.56 0.57 14.52
C VAL A 130 -3.66 -0.92 14.84
N ILE A 131 -3.12 -1.79 13.99
CA ILE A 131 -3.33 -3.23 14.10
C ILE A 131 -1.95 -3.91 14.04
N ALA A 132 -1.63 -4.70 15.07
CA ALA A 132 -0.41 -5.50 15.04
C ALA A 132 -0.60 -6.72 14.14
N VAL A 133 0.36 -6.98 13.27
CA VAL A 133 0.42 -8.19 12.45
C VAL A 133 1.79 -8.86 12.60
N PRO A 134 1.90 -10.19 12.44
CA PRO A 134 3.19 -10.89 12.55
C PRO A 134 4.22 -10.40 11.54
N ALA A 135 3.80 -10.06 10.32
CA ALA A 135 4.65 -9.56 9.25
C ALA A 135 3.83 -8.75 8.22
N ILE A 136 4.50 -7.81 7.54
CA ILE A 136 3.91 -7.11 6.39
C ILE A 136 4.17 -7.92 5.11
N PRO A 137 3.14 -8.19 4.28
CA PRO A 137 3.32 -8.96 3.06
C PRO A 137 4.16 -8.19 2.05
N ARG A 138 5.20 -8.87 1.55
CA ARG A 138 6.13 -8.36 0.55
C ARG A 138 6.30 -9.31 -0.62
N THR A 139 6.57 -8.75 -1.80
CA THR A 139 6.98 -9.52 -2.97
C THR A 139 8.38 -10.12 -2.75
N LEU A 140 8.79 -11.05 -3.60
CA LEU A 140 10.18 -11.54 -3.63
C LEU A 140 11.22 -10.42 -3.84
N SER A 141 10.83 -9.31 -4.46
CA SER A 141 11.66 -8.10 -4.62
C SER A 141 11.58 -7.12 -3.45
N GLY A 142 10.90 -7.51 -2.36
CA GLY A 142 10.78 -6.71 -1.15
C GLY A 142 9.75 -5.59 -1.20
N LYS A 143 8.93 -5.47 -2.26
CA LYS A 143 7.88 -4.45 -2.34
C LYS A 143 6.71 -4.81 -1.43
N LYS A 144 6.18 -3.84 -0.67
CA LYS A 144 4.96 -4.01 0.12
C LYS A 144 3.76 -4.30 -0.80
N LEU A 145 2.76 -5.03 -0.29
CA LEU A 145 1.56 -5.41 -1.03
C LEU A 145 0.34 -4.54 -0.62
N GLU A 146 0.40 -3.22 -0.81
CA GLU A 146 -0.73 -2.33 -0.51
C GLU A 146 -2.00 -2.71 -1.30
N VAL A 147 -1.88 -2.81 -2.62
CA VAL A 147 -3.04 -3.07 -3.50
C VAL A 147 -3.65 -4.46 -3.24
N PRO A 148 -2.88 -5.57 -3.18
CA PRO A 148 -3.45 -6.86 -2.85
C PRO A 148 -4.12 -6.92 -1.48
N VAL A 149 -3.51 -6.33 -0.45
CA VAL A 149 -4.10 -6.29 0.89
C VAL A 149 -5.41 -5.52 0.88
N LYS A 150 -5.45 -4.33 0.25
CA LYS A 150 -6.68 -3.56 0.08
C LYS A 150 -7.77 -4.40 -0.59
N ARG A 151 -7.44 -5.07 -1.70
CA ARG A 151 -8.38 -5.94 -2.44
C ARG A 151 -8.95 -7.06 -1.57
N ILE A 152 -8.12 -7.70 -0.73
CA ILE A 152 -8.55 -8.75 0.20
C ILE A 152 -9.53 -8.18 1.23
N LEU A 153 -9.18 -7.06 1.86
CA LEU A 153 -10.02 -6.42 2.87
C LEU A 153 -11.35 -5.92 2.29
N THR A 154 -11.40 -5.61 0.99
CA THR A 154 -12.63 -5.25 0.26
C THR A 154 -13.34 -6.44 -0.39
N GLY A 155 -12.98 -7.69 -0.04
CA GLY A 155 -13.72 -8.89 -0.43
C GLY A 155 -13.23 -9.62 -1.70
N THR A 156 -12.10 -9.23 -2.29
CA THR A 156 -11.49 -10.01 -3.38
C THR A 156 -10.92 -11.31 -2.80
N PRO A 157 -11.19 -12.48 -3.41
CA PRO A 157 -10.57 -13.74 -3.02
C PRO A 157 -9.03 -13.64 -2.98
N PRO A 158 -8.35 -14.15 -1.95
CA PRO A 158 -6.90 -13.96 -1.78
C PRO A 158 -6.05 -14.46 -2.94
N ASP A 159 -6.45 -15.58 -3.55
CA ASP A 159 -5.85 -16.20 -4.73
C ASP A 159 -5.95 -15.34 -6.00
N VAL A 160 -6.98 -14.48 -6.07
CA VAL A 160 -7.16 -13.50 -7.15
C VAL A 160 -6.46 -12.18 -6.84
N ALA A 161 -6.34 -11.82 -5.56
CA ALA A 161 -5.71 -10.58 -5.11
C ALA A 161 -4.19 -10.62 -5.23
N ALA A 162 -3.56 -11.77 -4.89
CA ALA A 162 -2.13 -11.99 -5.06
C ALA A 162 -1.80 -13.48 -5.26
N SER A 163 -0.79 -13.76 -6.10
CA SER A 163 -0.22 -15.09 -6.20
C SER A 163 0.69 -15.37 -5.02
N ARG A 164 0.32 -16.32 -4.14
CA ARG A 164 1.15 -16.69 -2.97
C ARG A 164 2.60 -17.04 -3.32
N GLY A 165 2.84 -17.61 -4.51
CA GLY A 165 4.19 -17.97 -4.97
C GLY A 165 5.11 -16.79 -5.31
N SER A 166 4.58 -15.57 -5.39
CA SER A 166 5.37 -14.36 -5.65
C SER A 166 5.69 -13.54 -4.40
N LEU A 167 5.31 -14.03 -3.21
CA LEU A 167 5.57 -13.41 -1.92
C LEU A 167 6.84 -13.96 -1.28
N ALA A 168 7.53 -13.11 -0.52
CA ALA A 168 8.67 -13.53 0.30
C ALA A 168 8.24 -14.47 1.45
N ASP A 169 7.09 -14.20 2.06
CA ASP A 169 6.44 -15.06 3.03
C ASP A 169 4.95 -15.17 2.67
N PRO A 170 4.48 -16.31 2.15
CA PRO A 170 3.07 -16.51 1.81
C PRO A 170 2.10 -16.44 2.99
N SER A 171 2.56 -16.73 4.22
CA SER A 171 1.73 -16.72 5.44
C SER A 171 1.40 -15.31 5.93
N SER A 172 2.21 -14.32 5.51
CA SER A 172 1.98 -12.90 5.83
C SER A 172 0.63 -12.35 5.33
N LEU A 173 -0.04 -13.01 4.39
CA LEU A 173 -1.39 -12.64 3.95
C LEU A 173 -2.49 -13.13 4.89
N ASP A 174 -2.25 -14.18 5.67
CA ASP A 174 -3.27 -14.87 6.45
C ASP A 174 -4.01 -13.96 7.46
N PRO A 175 -3.35 -13.01 8.17
CA PRO A 175 -4.04 -12.06 9.05
C PRO A 175 -5.08 -11.21 8.30
N PHE A 176 -4.77 -10.78 7.08
CA PHE A 176 -5.65 -9.95 6.26
C PHE A 176 -6.83 -10.75 5.72
N VAL A 177 -6.61 -12.02 5.38
CA VAL A 177 -7.69 -12.95 4.99
C VAL A 177 -8.63 -13.21 6.16
N ALA A 178 -8.09 -13.44 7.36
CA ALA A 178 -8.88 -13.63 8.57
C ALA A 178 -9.72 -12.38 8.88
N MET A 179 -9.11 -11.19 8.76
CA MET A 179 -9.79 -9.91 8.95
C MET A 179 -10.93 -9.73 7.93
N ALA A 180 -10.70 -9.98 6.65
CA ALA A 180 -11.73 -9.87 5.62
C ALA A 180 -12.94 -10.80 5.89
N ARG A 181 -12.69 -11.99 6.48
CA ARG A 181 -13.76 -12.92 6.90
C ARG A 181 -14.52 -12.42 8.13
N GLY A 182 -13.83 -11.81 9.09
CA GLY A 182 -14.44 -11.21 10.29
C GLY A 182 -15.26 -9.96 9.98
N VAL A 183 -14.77 -9.10 9.08
CA VAL A 183 -15.45 -7.88 8.62
C VAL A 183 -16.77 -8.19 7.87
N GLY A 184 -16.95 -9.42 7.40
CA GLY A 184 -18.20 -9.89 6.80
C GLY A 184 -19.28 -10.35 7.79
N ALA A 185 -18.95 -10.63 9.05
CA ALA A 185 -19.90 -11.16 10.03
C ALA A 185 -20.80 -10.08 10.66
N ASP A 186 -20.30 -8.85 10.81
CA ASP A 186 -21.07 -7.73 11.37
C ASP A 186 -22.03 -7.05 10.37
N ARG A 187 -22.18 -7.61 9.15
CA ARG A 187 -23.07 -7.07 8.09
C ARG A 187 -24.31 -7.94 7.79
N LEU A 188 -24.59 -8.95 8.61
CA LEU A 188 -25.77 -9.83 8.47
C LEU A 188 -26.58 -10.00 9.76
N ALA A 189 -26.54 -9.03 10.68
CA ALA A 189 -27.44 -8.94 11.82
C ALA A 189 -28.38 -7.73 11.70
#